data_AF-A0A3E0NY63-F1
#
_entry.id   AF-A0A3E0NY63-F1
#
_cell.length_a   1.000
_cell.length_b   1.000
_cell.length_c   1.000
_cell.angle_alpha   90.00
_cell.angle_beta   90.00
_cell.angle_gamma   90.00
#
_symmetry.space_group_name_H-M   'P 1'
#
loop_
_entity.id
_entity.type
_entity.pdbx_description
1 polymer ?
#
loop_
_entity_poly.entity_id
_entity_poly.type
_entity_poly.pdbx_seq_one_letter_code
_entity_poly.pdbx_strand_id
1 'polypeptide(L)'
;MPLNQPNGFSCARMLPRLAAAFLCGLLAVAALFSSDARAQTVARQWNEALLDAIRIDFPAPTVHSRNLYHSSAAMYDAWAAYDNVAQGQYFTEKHTSANVAAARQEAISYAAYRVLSERYTHAVNPVASQTRFDAVMDNLGYDKNYTSTVGNSPAAVGNRIAQHILSSTINDGSNEANGYVDNTGYQAVNTPMIVDYPSVTNPQHTPLADPNRWQPLYIESQTLQNGIPVGFNLQQYVGPHWGSVETFAMGRDGTSGPHSWSDIDPGAPPQLGGVGDAAYRANTRQLIEFSSKLDPTHGGGAEMVNLSPGANGNRPLGTHDNQGYAVNPSTGQPYADNWVKQADYGRVLAEYWADGPHRKRLPATGT
;
A
#
# COMPACT_ATOMS: atom_id res chain seq x y z
N MET A 1 36.46 -76.18 -3.33
CA MET A 1 36.57 -76.93 -2.06
C MET A 1 36.13 -75.99 -0.93
N PRO A 2 35.31 -76.43 0.03
CA PRO A 2 34.11 -77.27 -0.15
C PRO A 2 32.95 -76.69 0.73
N LEU A 3 31.69 -76.60 0.29
CA LEU A 3 30.53 -77.49 0.57
C LEU A 3 29.33 -76.52 0.77
N ASN A 4 28.21 -76.61 0.06
CA ASN A 4 27.24 -77.70 -0.06
C ASN A 4 26.49 -78.00 1.25
N GLN A 5 25.35 -77.32 1.45
CA GLN A 5 24.05 -77.82 1.97
C GLN A 5 24.08 -78.51 3.38
N PRO A 6 22.98 -79.08 3.92
CA PRO A 6 21.67 -78.52 4.24
C PRO A 6 21.16 -78.93 5.66
N ASN A 7 19.86 -78.73 5.89
CA ASN A 7 18.97 -79.49 6.78
C ASN A 7 18.89 -79.10 8.27
N GLY A 8 17.65 -78.78 8.67
CA GLY A 8 17.22 -78.71 10.06
C GLY A 8 15.73 -78.43 10.18
N PHE A 9 14.91 -79.44 9.85
CA PHE A 9 13.45 -79.50 10.03
C PHE A 9 13.01 -79.05 11.44
N SER A 10 12.03 -78.15 11.51
CA SER A 10 10.62 -78.38 11.90
C SER A 10 10.39 -78.73 13.37
N CYS A 11 9.58 -77.94 14.09
CA CYS A 11 8.14 -78.21 14.22
C CYS A 11 7.47 -77.24 15.22
N ALA A 12 6.44 -76.55 14.72
CA ALA A 12 5.17 -76.24 15.39
C ALA A 12 5.16 -75.32 16.64
N ARG A 13 4.50 -74.16 16.53
CA ARG A 13 3.06 -74.01 16.87
C ARG A 13 2.62 -72.53 16.84
N MET A 14 1.44 -72.34 16.25
CA MET A 14 0.40 -71.35 16.61
C MET A 14 0.63 -69.86 16.29
N LEU A 15 0.02 -69.44 15.19
CA LEU A 15 -0.66 -68.14 15.03
C LEU A 15 -1.78 -67.99 16.09
N PRO A 16 -2.12 -66.77 16.54
CA PRO A 16 -2.95 -65.84 15.75
C PRO A 16 -2.36 -64.41 15.71
N ARG A 17 -2.15 -63.80 14.54
CA ARG A 17 -3.16 -62.97 13.82
C ARG A 17 -4.00 -62.11 14.77
N LEU A 18 -3.40 -61.07 15.34
CA LEU A 18 -4.10 -59.91 15.93
C LEU A 18 -3.11 -58.73 16.02
N ALA A 19 -2.58 -58.25 14.89
CA ALA A 19 -1.69 -57.08 14.88
C ALA A 19 -1.82 -56.20 13.61
N ALA A 20 -2.87 -56.36 12.80
CA ALA A 20 -2.99 -55.63 11.54
C ALA A 20 -4.41 -55.12 11.24
N ALA A 21 -5.18 -54.74 12.27
CA ALA A 21 -6.52 -54.18 12.09
C ALA A 21 -6.84 -52.96 12.98
N PHE A 22 -5.88 -52.46 13.77
CA PHE A 22 -6.11 -51.32 14.68
C PHE A 22 -5.22 -50.10 14.41
N LEU A 23 -4.55 -50.05 13.25
CA LEU A 23 -3.72 -48.89 12.85
C LEU A 23 -4.12 -48.25 11.51
N CYS A 24 -5.21 -48.69 10.88
CA CYS A 24 -5.81 -48.04 9.71
C CYS A 24 -7.14 -47.32 10.01
N GLY A 25 -7.64 -47.40 11.25
CA GLY A 25 -8.92 -46.78 11.66
C GLY A 25 -8.79 -45.43 12.38
N LEU A 26 -7.58 -45.05 12.82
CA LEU A 26 -7.33 -43.78 13.53
C LEU A 26 -6.59 -42.72 12.70
N LEU A 27 -6.21 -43.05 11.47
CA LEU A 27 -5.62 -42.11 10.50
C LEU A 27 -6.63 -41.63 9.44
N ALA A 28 -7.87 -42.11 9.47
CA ALA A 28 -8.92 -41.77 8.50
C ALA A 28 -10.04 -40.86 9.06
N VAL A 29 -9.94 -40.37 10.31
CA VAL A 29 -10.95 -39.50 10.93
C VAL A 29 -10.35 -38.15 11.41
N ALA A 30 -9.10 -37.84 11.04
CA ALA A 30 -8.52 -36.51 11.18
C ALA A 30 -8.47 -35.73 9.85
N ALA A 31 -9.16 -36.22 8.81
CA ALA A 31 -9.27 -35.58 7.49
C ALA A 31 -10.62 -34.85 7.29
N LEU A 32 -11.34 -34.57 8.38
CA LEU A 32 -12.55 -33.77 8.36
C LEU A 32 -12.41 -32.70 9.44
N PHE A 33 -12.51 -31.45 9.01
CA PHE A 33 -12.35 -30.22 9.81
C PHE A 33 -10.92 -29.72 10.04
N SER A 34 -10.12 -29.62 8.97
CA SER A 34 -9.42 -28.33 8.79
C SER A 34 -10.46 -27.32 8.31
N SER A 35 -11.25 -26.79 9.23
CA SER A 35 -11.86 -25.49 9.01
C SER A 35 -10.70 -24.50 8.97
N ASP A 36 -10.13 -24.30 7.79
CA ASP A 36 -9.17 -23.22 7.58
C ASP A 36 -9.94 -21.94 7.87
N ALA A 37 -9.75 -21.39 9.07
CA ALA A 37 -10.45 -20.24 9.59
C ALA A 37 -9.90 -18.97 8.91
N ARG A 38 -10.03 -18.93 7.58
CA ARG A 38 -10.22 -17.82 6.62
C ARG A 38 -9.50 -18.15 5.31
N ALA A 39 -10.12 -18.96 4.45
CA ALA A 39 -9.80 -18.90 3.03
C ALA A 39 -9.90 -17.42 2.59
N GLN A 40 -8.79 -16.86 2.08
CA GLN A 40 -8.76 -15.44 1.72
C GLN A 40 -9.76 -15.19 0.59
N THR A 41 -10.63 -14.20 0.75
CA THR A 41 -11.53 -13.76 -0.33
C THR A 41 -10.72 -13.40 -1.58
N VAL A 42 -11.25 -13.66 -2.77
CA VAL A 42 -10.56 -13.31 -4.03
C VAL A 42 -10.13 -11.84 -4.09
N ALA A 43 -10.94 -10.92 -3.56
CA ALA A 43 -10.61 -9.49 -3.52
C ALA A 43 -9.36 -9.21 -2.67
N ARG A 44 -9.19 -9.94 -1.56
CA ARG A 44 -7.98 -9.88 -0.75
C ARG A 44 -6.77 -10.41 -1.51
N GLN A 45 -6.91 -11.51 -2.25
CA GLN A 45 -5.81 -12.08 -3.04
C GLN A 45 -5.31 -11.08 -4.10
N TRP A 46 -6.23 -10.42 -4.82
CA TRP A 46 -5.89 -9.35 -5.77
C TRP A 46 -5.30 -8.12 -5.11
N ASN A 47 -5.80 -7.72 -3.95
CA ASN A 47 -5.22 -6.63 -3.18
C ASN A 47 -3.78 -6.94 -2.74
N GLU A 48 -3.50 -8.16 -2.25
CA GLU A 48 -2.14 -8.56 -1.89
C GLU A 48 -1.23 -8.62 -3.13
N ALA A 49 -1.73 -9.09 -4.28
CA ALA A 49 -0.97 -9.10 -5.54
C ALA A 49 -0.63 -7.67 -6.01
N LEU A 50 -1.58 -6.73 -5.94
CA LEU A 50 -1.34 -5.32 -6.21
C LEU A 50 -0.34 -4.73 -5.21
N LEU A 51 -0.51 -4.99 -3.92
CA LEU A 51 0.45 -4.54 -2.90
C LEU A 51 1.84 -5.11 -3.17
N ASP A 52 1.99 -6.36 -3.61
CA ASP A 52 3.28 -6.92 -4.01
C ASP A 52 3.86 -6.26 -5.27
N ALA A 53 3.03 -5.97 -6.27
CA ALA A 53 3.47 -5.28 -7.48
C ALA A 53 4.02 -3.89 -7.15
N ILE A 54 3.34 -3.14 -6.27
CA ILE A 54 3.88 -1.87 -5.81
C ILE A 54 5.24 -2.11 -5.09
N ARG A 55 5.50 -3.26 -4.41
CA ARG A 55 6.71 -3.52 -3.53
C ARG A 55 7.99 -3.44 -4.33
N ILE A 56 7.89 -3.81 -5.60
CA ILE A 56 9.01 -3.93 -6.51
C ILE A 56 9.06 -2.78 -7.53
N ASP A 57 8.15 -1.81 -7.43
CA ASP A 57 8.03 -0.69 -8.36
C ASP A 57 8.56 0.63 -7.78
N PHE A 58 8.78 1.63 -8.64
CA PHE A 58 9.22 2.97 -8.27
C PHE A 58 8.25 3.63 -7.27
N PRO A 59 8.72 4.34 -6.23
CA PRO A 59 7.84 5.08 -5.31
C PRO A 59 7.08 6.22 -6.02
N ALA A 60 5.84 5.95 -6.44
CA ALA A 60 4.95 6.90 -7.10
C ALA A 60 3.60 6.97 -6.37
N PRO A 61 3.49 7.72 -5.25
CA PRO A 61 2.30 7.70 -4.38
C PRO A 61 0.99 7.99 -5.12
N THR A 62 1.00 8.93 -6.06
CA THR A 62 -0.18 9.31 -6.85
C THR A 62 -0.61 8.19 -7.81
N VAL A 63 0.34 7.62 -8.58
CA VAL A 63 0.10 6.49 -9.49
C VAL A 63 -0.41 5.26 -8.73
N HIS A 64 0.25 4.92 -7.62
CA HIS A 64 -0.10 3.74 -6.82
C HIS A 64 -1.47 3.88 -6.16
N SER A 65 -1.80 5.05 -5.65
CA SER A 65 -3.14 5.33 -5.08
C SER A 65 -4.22 5.23 -6.15
N ARG A 66 -3.96 5.75 -7.36
CA ARG A 66 -4.87 5.63 -8.50
C ARG A 66 -5.08 4.17 -8.92
N ASN A 67 -4.04 3.36 -8.93
CA ASN A 67 -4.14 1.92 -9.22
C ASN A 67 -4.96 1.18 -8.16
N LEU A 68 -4.73 1.45 -6.87
CA LEU A 68 -5.52 0.89 -5.78
C LEU A 68 -7.00 1.24 -5.84
N TYR A 69 -7.31 2.50 -6.16
CA TYR A 69 -8.69 2.91 -6.33
C TYR A 69 -9.35 2.17 -7.51
N HIS A 70 -8.76 2.22 -8.71
CA HIS A 70 -9.36 1.61 -9.90
C HIS A 70 -9.48 0.08 -9.78
N SER A 71 -8.52 -0.60 -9.16
CA SER A 71 -8.65 -2.02 -8.86
C SER A 71 -9.77 -2.29 -7.85
N SER A 72 -9.90 -1.48 -6.81
CA SER A 72 -10.99 -1.61 -5.83
C SER A 72 -12.35 -1.38 -6.47
N ALA A 73 -12.48 -0.36 -7.33
CA ALA A 73 -13.69 -0.09 -8.11
C ALA A 73 -14.01 -1.26 -9.06
N ALA A 74 -13.02 -1.81 -9.77
CA ALA A 74 -13.23 -2.97 -10.65
C ALA A 74 -13.78 -4.18 -9.89
N MET A 75 -13.21 -4.47 -8.71
CA MET A 75 -13.67 -5.57 -7.86
C MET A 75 -15.06 -5.32 -7.28
N TYR A 76 -15.35 -4.08 -6.88
CA TYR A 76 -16.67 -3.69 -6.39
C TYR A 76 -17.74 -3.76 -7.49
N ASP A 77 -17.46 -3.25 -8.68
CA ASP A 77 -18.36 -3.30 -9.84
C ASP A 77 -18.66 -4.75 -10.25
N ALA A 78 -17.65 -5.63 -10.24
CA ALA A 78 -17.83 -7.05 -10.49
C ALA A 78 -18.71 -7.73 -9.43
N TRP A 79 -18.57 -7.32 -8.16
CA TRP A 79 -19.43 -7.80 -7.10
C TRP A 79 -20.88 -7.29 -7.25
N ALA A 80 -21.03 -5.99 -7.54
CA ALA A 80 -22.30 -5.28 -7.67
C ALA A 80 -23.08 -5.70 -8.91
N ALA A 81 -22.42 -6.15 -9.97
CA ALA A 81 -23.06 -6.70 -11.17
C ALA A 81 -23.98 -7.89 -10.86
N TYR A 82 -23.70 -8.65 -9.80
CA TYR A 82 -24.54 -9.77 -9.33
C TYR A 82 -25.33 -9.46 -8.05
N ASP A 83 -25.38 -8.19 -7.65
CA ASP A 83 -26.21 -7.71 -6.54
C ASP A 83 -27.49 -7.05 -7.05
N ASN A 84 -28.60 -7.25 -6.36
CA ASN A 84 -29.90 -6.70 -6.80
C ASN A 84 -30.03 -5.19 -6.59
N VAL A 85 -29.26 -4.60 -5.67
CA VAL A 85 -29.45 -3.20 -5.25
C VAL A 85 -28.20 -2.35 -5.36
N ALA A 86 -27.01 -2.94 -5.17
CA ALA A 86 -25.76 -2.18 -5.24
C ALA A 86 -25.55 -1.58 -6.64
N GLN A 87 -24.98 -0.39 -6.74
CA GLN A 87 -24.62 0.19 -8.05
C GLN A 87 -23.10 0.24 -8.14
N GLY A 88 -22.55 -0.21 -9.28
CA GLY A 88 -21.13 -0.05 -9.57
C GLY A 88 -20.81 1.39 -9.95
N GLN A 89 -19.54 1.75 -9.82
CA GLN A 89 -19.01 3.07 -10.09
C GLN A 89 -18.85 3.33 -11.59
N TYR A 90 -18.34 2.35 -12.33
CA TYR A 90 -18.08 2.43 -13.78
C TYR A 90 -18.98 1.50 -14.59
N PHE A 91 -19.54 0.47 -13.94
CA PHE A 91 -20.35 -0.55 -14.58
C PHE A 91 -21.60 -0.87 -13.78
N THR A 92 -22.78 -0.69 -14.39
CA THR A 92 -24.08 -0.82 -13.71
C THR A 92 -24.95 -1.96 -14.25
N GLU A 93 -24.51 -2.67 -15.29
CA GLU A 93 -25.24 -3.81 -15.87
C GLU A 93 -25.43 -4.91 -14.82
N LYS A 94 -26.59 -5.58 -14.86
CA LYS A 94 -26.98 -6.62 -13.92
C LYS A 94 -26.97 -8.00 -14.56
N HIS A 95 -26.42 -8.96 -13.82
CA HIS A 95 -26.30 -10.33 -14.25
C HIS A 95 -26.80 -11.29 -13.17
N THR A 96 -27.37 -12.40 -13.61
CA THR A 96 -27.83 -13.48 -12.73
C THR A 96 -26.98 -14.72 -12.93
N SER A 97 -26.77 -15.49 -11.87
CA SER A 97 -26.09 -16.78 -11.92
C SER A 97 -26.75 -17.75 -10.95
N ALA A 98 -26.77 -19.05 -11.28
CA ALA A 98 -27.18 -20.09 -10.35
C ALA A 98 -26.25 -20.15 -9.12
N ASN A 99 -24.97 -19.80 -9.30
CA ASN A 99 -24.00 -19.65 -8.22
C ASN A 99 -23.40 -18.24 -8.26
N VAL A 100 -24.06 -17.30 -7.58
CA VAL A 100 -23.63 -15.90 -7.49
C VAL A 100 -22.25 -15.76 -6.84
N ALA A 101 -21.94 -16.58 -5.83
CA ALA A 101 -20.65 -16.51 -5.15
C ALA A 101 -19.48 -16.85 -6.08
N ALA A 102 -19.63 -17.92 -6.88
CA ALA A 102 -18.62 -18.31 -7.87
C ALA A 102 -18.52 -17.28 -9.02
N ALA A 103 -19.66 -16.78 -9.50
CA ALA A 103 -19.69 -15.76 -10.55
C ALA A 103 -18.99 -14.47 -10.13
N ARG A 104 -19.24 -14.00 -8.90
CA ARG A 104 -18.53 -12.84 -8.35
C ARG A 104 -17.03 -13.09 -8.27
N GLN A 105 -16.60 -14.29 -7.85
CA GLN A 105 -15.18 -14.59 -7.75
C GLN A 105 -14.47 -14.52 -9.10
N GLU A 106 -15.08 -15.12 -10.13
CA GLU A 106 -14.54 -15.12 -11.49
C GLU A 106 -14.56 -13.71 -12.11
N ALA A 107 -15.68 -12.98 -12.02
CA ALA A 107 -15.76 -11.62 -12.56
C ALA A 107 -14.78 -10.66 -11.89
N ILE A 108 -14.61 -10.74 -10.56
CA ILE A 108 -13.60 -9.99 -9.82
C ILE A 108 -12.21 -10.28 -10.36
N SER A 109 -11.88 -11.55 -10.59
CA SER A 109 -10.55 -11.93 -11.07
C SER A 109 -10.24 -11.41 -12.46
N TYR A 110 -11.17 -11.55 -13.41
CA TYR A 110 -10.95 -11.00 -14.74
C TYR A 110 -10.89 -9.47 -14.74
N ALA A 111 -11.73 -8.79 -13.93
CA ALA A 111 -11.70 -7.34 -13.84
C ALA A 111 -10.37 -6.82 -13.25
N ALA A 112 -9.95 -7.38 -12.11
CA ALA A 112 -8.70 -7.00 -11.45
C ALA A 112 -7.48 -7.34 -12.31
N TYR A 113 -7.42 -8.54 -12.89
CA TYR A 113 -6.32 -8.98 -13.75
C TYR A 113 -6.09 -8.00 -14.91
N ARG A 114 -7.16 -7.63 -15.62
CA ARG A 114 -7.06 -6.76 -16.81
C ARG A 114 -6.66 -5.34 -16.43
N VAL A 115 -7.27 -4.75 -15.39
CA VAL A 115 -6.88 -3.41 -14.92
C VAL A 115 -5.41 -3.42 -14.49
N LEU A 116 -4.99 -4.37 -13.65
CA LEU A 116 -3.64 -4.40 -13.12
C LEU A 116 -2.58 -4.71 -14.19
N SER A 117 -2.87 -5.63 -15.10
CA SER A 117 -1.94 -5.94 -16.20
C SER A 117 -1.66 -4.70 -17.05
N GLU A 118 -2.68 -3.89 -17.35
CA GLU A 118 -2.53 -2.64 -18.09
C GLU A 118 -1.73 -1.59 -17.30
N ARG A 119 -2.13 -1.35 -16.04
CA ARG A 119 -1.52 -0.30 -15.20
C ARG A 119 -0.03 -0.52 -14.90
N TYR A 120 0.43 -1.77 -14.95
CA TYR A 120 1.81 -2.15 -14.64
C TYR A 120 2.69 -2.37 -15.88
N THR A 121 2.19 -2.08 -17.09
CA THR A 121 2.98 -2.15 -18.33
C THR A 121 4.25 -1.29 -18.30
N HIS A 122 4.19 -0.15 -17.61
CA HIS A 122 5.29 0.82 -17.47
C HIS A 122 5.97 0.81 -16.10
N ALA A 123 5.71 -0.19 -15.27
CA ALA A 123 6.40 -0.35 -13.98
C ALA A 123 7.91 -0.58 -14.18
N VAL A 124 8.71 -0.41 -13.12
CA VAL A 124 10.15 -0.71 -13.11
C VAL A 124 10.42 -2.17 -13.47
N ASN A 125 9.55 -3.08 -13.01
CA ASN A 125 9.63 -4.50 -13.35
C ASN A 125 8.25 -5.04 -13.79
N PRO A 126 7.86 -4.81 -15.05
CA PRO A 126 6.52 -5.17 -15.54
C PRO A 126 6.35 -6.69 -15.62
N VAL A 127 7.42 -7.42 -15.99
CA VAL A 127 7.41 -8.89 -16.08
C VAL A 127 7.17 -9.54 -14.71
N ALA A 128 7.84 -9.08 -13.66
CA ALA A 128 7.64 -9.62 -12.31
C ALA A 128 6.24 -9.28 -11.77
N SER A 129 5.72 -8.10 -12.07
CA SER A 129 4.35 -7.72 -11.70
C SER A 129 3.32 -8.61 -12.42
N GLN A 130 3.46 -8.78 -13.73
CA GLN A 130 2.59 -9.64 -14.53
C GLN A 130 2.65 -11.10 -14.05
N THR A 131 3.83 -11.63 -13.77
CA THR A 131 4.00 -13.01 -13.26
C THR A 131 3.20 -13.24 -11.97
N ARG A 132 3.10 -12.22 -11.10
CA ARG A 132 2.28 -12.31 -9.87
C ARG A 132 0.79 -12.34 -10.20
N PHE A 133 0.32 -11.51 -11.12
CA PHE A 133 -1.08 -11.48 -11.55
C PHE A 133 -1.49 -12.78 -12.24
N ASP A 134 -0.62 -13.31 -13.09
CA ASP A 134 -0.76 -14.62 -13.72
C ASP A 134 -0.90 -15.74 -12.68
N ALA A 135 -0.05 -15.73 -11.64
CA ALA A 135 -0.10 -16.74 -10.58
C ALA A 135 -1.43 -16.71 -9.81
N VAL A 136 -2.06 -15.54 -9.64
CA VAL A 136 -3.41 -15.45 -9.04
C VAL A 136 -4.44 -16.12 -9.94
N MET A 137 -4.43 -15.85 -11.25
CA MET A 137 -5.34 -16.48 -12.21
C MET A 137 -5.15 -18.01 -12.25
N ASP A 138 -3.90 -18.46 -12.34
CA ASP A 138 -3.55 -19.88 -12.43
C ASP A 138 -3.96 -20.64 -11.15
N ASN A 139 -3.74 -20.06 -9.96
CA ASN A 139 -4.15 -20.66 -8.68
C ASN A 139 -5.67 -20.75 -8.50
N LEU A 140 -6.42 -19.82 -9.09
CA LEU A 140 -7.89 -19.83 -9.09
C LEU A 140 -8.48 -20.70 -10.21
N GLY A 141 -7.64 -21.20 -11.12
CA GLY A 141 -8.04 -22.04 -12.24
C GLY A 141 -8.70 -21.28 -13.40
N TYR A 142 -8.43 -19.99 -13.55
CA TYR A 142 -8.99 -19.15 -14.60
C TYR A 142 -8.05 -19.00 -15.80
N ASP A 143 -8.60 -19.03 -17.02
CA ASP A 143 -7.83 -18.84 -18.25
C ASP A 143 -7.53 -17.35 -18.49
N LYS A 144 -6.30 -16.94 -18.20
CA LYS A 144 -5.81 -15.57 -18.44
C LYS A 144 -5.85 -15.14 -19.91
N ASN A 145 -5.92 -16.07 -20.86
CA ASN A 145 -6.04 -15.77 -22.29
C ASN A 145 -7.48 -15.49 -22.73
N TYR A 146 -8.48 -15.74 -21.89
CA TYR A 146 -9.87 -15.41 -22.19
C TYR A 146 -10.10 -13.89 -22.08
N THR A 147 -10.13 -13.22 -23.23
CA THR A 147 -10.26 -11.75 -23.35
C THR A 147 -11.63 -11.29 -23.85
N SER A 148 -12.54 -12.23 -24.17
CA SER A 148 -13.86 -11.88 -24.71
C SER A 148 -14.63 -10.98 -23.75
N THR A 149 -15.25 -9.94 -24.28
CA THR A 149 -16.22 -9.08 -23.60
C THR A 149 -17.66 -9.42 -23.99
N VAL A 150 -17.84 -10.42 -24.87
CA VAL A 150 -19.13 -10.83 -25.41
C VAL A 150 -19.75 -11.93 -24.55
N GLY A 151 -21.05 -11.80 -24.28
CA GLY A 151 -21.85 -12.76 -23.52
C GLY A 151 -21.93 -12.45 -22.03
N ASN A 152 -22.58 -13.33 -21.28
CA ASN A 152 -22.90 -13.15 -19.85
C ASN A 152 -22.09 -14.08 -18.93
N SER A 153 -21.00 -14.68 -19.42
CA SER A 153 -20.08 -15.40 -18.54
C SER A 153 -19.45 -14.41 -17.55
N PRO A 154 -19.16 -14.82 -16.31
CA PRO A 154 -18.55 -13.92 -15.34
C PRO A 154 -17.19 -13.38 -15.80
N ALA A 155 -16.39 -14.20 -16.50
CA ALA A 155 -15.18 -13.73 -17.15
C ALA A 155 -15.43 -12.60 -18.17
N ALA A 156 -16.46 -12.70 -19.01
CA ALA A 156 -16.79 -11.65 -19.99
C ALA A 156 -17.28 -10.37 -19.32
N VAL A 157 -18.06 -10.50 -18.23
CA VAL A 157 -18.47 -9.37 -17.40
C VAL A 157 -17.26 -8.68 -16.77
N GLY A 158 -16.34 -9.44 -16.19
CA GLY A 158 -15.09 -8.90 -15.62
C GLY A 158 -14.23 -8.18 -16.66
N ASN A 159 -14.06 -8.76 -17.85
CA ASN A 159 -13.36 -8.12 -18.96
C ASN A 159 -14.04 -6.81 -19.41
N ARG A 160 -15.38 -6.74 -19.45
CA ARG A 160 -16.12 -5.49 -19.76
C ARG A 160 -15.86 -4.43 -18.71
N ILE A 161 -15.94 -4.78 -17.43
CA ILE A 161 -15.69 -3.84 -16.32
C ILE A 161 -14.30 -3.22 -16.45
N ALA A 162 -13.27 -4.05 -16.66
CA ALA A 162 -11.92 -3.55 -16.86
C ALA A 162 -11.81 -2.64 -18.10
N GLN A 163 -12.43 -3.01 -19.22
CA GLN A 163 -12.47 -2.18 -20.42
C GLN A 163 -13.11 -0.81 -20.15
N HIS A 164 -14.24 -0.77 -19.44
CA HIS A 164 -14.91 0.48 -19.05
C HIS A 164 -14.02 1.36 -18.17
N ILE A 165 -13.37 0.79 -17.15
CA ILE A 165 -12.46 1.55 -16.28
C ILE A 165 -11.27 2.09 -17.06
N LEU A 166 -10.57 1.24 -17.83
CA LEU A 166 -9.38 1.66 -18.57
C LEU A 166 -9.70 2.73 -19.62
N SER A 167 -10.79 2.56 -20.38
CA SER A 167 -11.20 3.54 -21.40
C SER A 167 -11.71 4.85 -20.82
N SER A 168 -12.40 4.83 -19.68
CA SER A 168 -12.89 6.06 -19.03
C SER A 168 -11.78 6.88 -18.37
N THR A 169 -10.67 6.23 -17.99
CA THR A 169 -9.65 6.88 -17.13
C THR A 169 -8.34 7.16 -17.85
N ILE A 170 -8.13 6.66 -19.07
CA ILE A 170 -6.87 6.91 -19.82
C ILE A 170 -6.59 8.40 -20.06
N ASN A 171 -7.65 9.21 -20.15
CA ASN A 171 -7.58 10.65 -20.38
C ASN A 171 -8.01 11.48 -19.16
N ASP A 172 -7.94 10.92 -17.96
CA ASP A 172 -8.34 11.58 -16.71
C ASP A 172 -7.38 12.70 -16.26
N GLY A 173 -6.42 13.10 -17.10
CA GLY A 173 -5.39 14.08 -16.77
C GLY A 173 -4.10 13.47 -16.22
N SER A 174 -4.05 12.17 -15.89
CA SER A 174 -2.86 11.54 -15.26
C SER A 174 -1.67 11.38 -16.22
N ASN A 175 -1.88 11.57 -17.52
CA ASN A 175 -0.90 11.36 -18.57
C ASN A 175 -0.38 9.91 -18.66
N GLU A 176 -1.23 8.94 -18.28
CA GLU A 176 -0.90 7.52 -18.24
C GLU A 176 -0.36 6.97 -19.57
N ALA A 177 -0.97 7.34 -20.70
CA ALA A 177 -0.54 6.88 -22.03
C ALA A 177 0.92 7.25 -22.37
N ASN A 178 1.48 8.25 -21.69
CA ASN A 178 2.87 8.69 -21.84
C ASN A 178 3.74 8.32 -20.62
N GLY A 179 3.30 7.38 -19.78
CA GLY A 179 4.05 6.93 -18.60
C GLY A 179 4.05 7.93 -17.44
N TYR A 180 3.00 8.75 -17.30
CA TYR A 180 2.82 9.71 -16.21
C TYR A 180 3.92 10.79 -16.13
N VAL A 181 4.65 11.03 -17.22
CA VAL A 181 5.70 12.06 -17.28
C VAL A 181 5.10 13.46 -17.16
N ASP A 182 5.88 14.42 -16.64
CA ASP A 182 5.51 15.83 -16.62
C ASP A 182 5.23 16.34 -18.05
N ASN A 183 4.05 16.92 -18.26
CA ASN A 183 3.62 17.56 -19.50
C ASN A 183 3.27 19.05 -19.33
N THR A 184 3.58 19.63 -18.16
CA THR A 184 3.32 21.03 -17.79
C THR A 184 4.48 21.96 -18.16
N GLY A 185 5.68 21.41 -18.32
CA GLY A 185 6.90 22.17 -18.56
C GLY A 185 7.43 22.86 -17.30
N TYR A 186 7.13 22.32 -16.11
CA TYR A 186 7.56 22.92 -14.85
C TYR A 186 9.08 23.05 -14.79
N GLN A 187 9.54 24.23 -14.37
CA GLN A 187 10.94 24.51 -14.09
C GLN A 187 11.05 25.15 -12.71
N ALA A 188 11.97 24.63 -11.90
CA ALA A 188 12.26 25.22 -10.60
C ALA A 188 12.90 26.61 -10.79
N VAL A 189 12.46 27.58 -9.99
CA VAL A 189 13.02 28.95 -10.00
C VAL A 189 14.42 28.96 -9.37
N ASN A 190 14.62 28.13 -8.36
CA ASN A 190 15.87 28.06 -7.61
C ASN A 190 16.84 27.05 -8.21
N THR A 191 18.13 27.41 -8.22
CA THR A 191 19.21 26.48 -8.56
C THR A 191 19.31 25.37 -7.51
N PRO A 192 19.57 24.11 -7.92
CA PRO A 192 19.67 23.00 -6.97
C PRO A 192 20.71 23.21 -5.87
N MET A 193 20.39 22.77 -4.66
CA MET A 193 21.33 22.68 -3.54
C MET A 193 22.07 21.35 -3.61
N ILE A 194 23.40 21.37 -3.53
CA ILE A 194 24.19 20.14 -3.40
C ILE A 194 24.30 19.80 -1.92
N VAL A 195 23.65 18.71 -1.50
CA VAL A 195 23.47 18.37 -0.08
C VAL A 195 24.80 18.05 0.63
N ASP A 196 25.80 17.60 -0.11
CA ASP A 196 27.13 17.25 0.43
C ASP A 196 28.00 18.48 0.76
N TYR A 197 27.53 19.70 0.47
CA TYR A 197 28.19 20.94 0.84
C TYR A 197 27.44 21.63 1.99
N PRO A 198 28.15 22.21 2.98
CA PRO A 198 27.54 22.90 4.11
C PRO A 198 27.06 24.32 3.72
N SER A 199 26.36 24.45 2.59
CA SER A 199 25.76 25.70 2.16
C SER A 199 24.42 25.44 1.48
N VAL A 200 23.45 26.35 1.71
CA VAL A 200 22.15 26.32 1.02
C VAL A 200 22.23 26.75 -0.46
N THR A 201 23.43 27.09 -0.91
CA THR A 201 23.75 27.55 -2.26
C THR A 201 24.57 26.49 -3.00
N ASN A 202 24.70 26.62 -4.31
CA ASN A 202 25.63 25.78 -5.08
C ASN A 202 27.10 26.08 -4.70
N PRO A 203 28.10 25.31 -5.19
CA PRO A 203 29.52 25.58 -4.94
C PRO A 203 30.01 26.95 -5.43
N GLN A 204 29.25 27.63 -6.29
CA GLN A 204 29.52 28.99 -6.77
C GLN A 204 28.88 30.06 -5.87
N HIS A 205 28.27 29.68 -4.75
CA HIS A 205 27.54 30.55 -3.82
C HIS A 205 26.47 31.43 -4.49
N THR A 206 25.81 30.92 -5.52
CA THR A 206 24.68 31.62 -6.15
C THR A 206 23.58 31.82 -5.11
N PRO A 207 23.15 33.07 -4.82
CA PRO A 207 22.07 33.33 -3.87
C PRO A 207 20.78 32.61 -4.29
N LEU A 208 19.99 32.19 -3.31
CA LEU A 208 18.66 31.65 -3.57
C LEU A 208 17.80 32.71 -4.27
N ALA A 209 17.28 32.39 -5.45
CA ALA A 209 16.55 33.35 -6.28
C ALA A 209 15.23 33.77 -5.64
N ASP A 210 14.49 32.82 -5.06
CA ASP A 210 13.24 33.06 -4.34
C ASP A 210 13.10 32.12 -3.13
N PRO A 211 13.20 32.63 -1.88
CA PRO A 211 13.06 31.81 -0.68
C PRO A 211 11.65 31.28 -0.41
N ASN A 212 10.64 31.75 -1.16
CA ASN A 212 9.25 31.27 -1.07
C ASN A 212 8.94 30.20 -2.12
N ARG A 213 9.94 29.72 -2.86
CA ARG A 213 9.79 28.68 -3.90
C ARG A 213 10.68 27.48 -3.60
N TRP A 214 10.25 26.31 -4.05
CA TRP A 214 10.98 25.06 -3.85
C TRP A 214 12.38 25.13 -4.47
N GLN A 215 13.38 24.61 -3.73
CA GLN A 215 14.74 24.41 -4.20
C GLN A 215 15.00 22.91 -4.36
N PRO A 216 15.30 22.42 -5.58
CA PRO A 216 15.65 21.02 -5.78
C PRO A 216 16.90 20.65 -5.01
N LEU A 217 16.96 19.44 -4.46
CA LEU A 217 18.18 18.89 -3.90
C LEU A 217 18.91 18.04 -4.95
N TYR A 218 20.23 18.16 -4.99
CA TYR A 218 21.12 17.25 -5.67
C TYR A 218 21.80 16.35 -4.64
N ILE A 219 21.58 15.04 -4.79
CA ILE A 219 22.06 14.00 -3.87
C ILE A 219 22.95 13.06 -4.68
N GLU A 220 24.23 12.91 -4.30
CA GLU A 220 25.19 12.14 -5.09
C GLU A 220 24.93 10.63 -5.09
N SER A 221 24.37 10.11 -4.01
CA SER A 221 23.96 8.72 -3.89
C SER A 221 22.68 8.62 -3.08
N GLN A 222 21.65 8.01 -3.66
CA GLN A 222 20.38 7.82 -2.97
C GLN A 222 19.95 6.36 -3.05
N THR A 223 19.38 5.85 -1.96
CA THR A 223 18.56 4.64 -2.01
C THR A 223 17.11 5.06 -1.96
N LEU A 224 16.31 4.61 -2.93
CA LEU A 224 14.88 4.86 -2.94
C LEU A 224 14.23 4.22 -1.71
N GLN A 225 13.03 4.69 -1.41
CA GLN A 225 12.26 4.27 -0.24
C GLN A 225 12.06 2.74 -0.15
N ASN A 226 12.03 2.05 -1.28
CA ASN A 226 11.90 0.60 -1.42
C ASN A 226 13.25 -0.16 -1.43
N GLY A 227 14.37 0.53 -1.17
CA GLY A 227 15.69 -0.09 -1.08
C GLY A 227 16.43 -0.19 -2.42
N ILE A 228 15.87 0.35 -3.51
CA ILE A 228 16.51 0.37 -4.82
C ILE A 228 17.58 1.47 -4.82
N PRO A 229 18.88 1.15 -4.98
CA PRO A 229 19.91 2.17 -5.14
C PRO A 229 19.71 2.88 -6.47
N VAL A 230 19.73 4.20 -6.42
CA VAL A 230 19.84 5.07 -7.59
C VAL A 230 21.15 5.85 -7.48
N GLY A 231 21.73 6.22 -8.62
CA GLY A 231 22.96 7.02 -8.62
C GLY A 231 22.71 8.45 -8.15
N PHE A 232 23.35 9.40 -8.83
CA PHE A 232 23.05 10.82 -8.64
C PHE A 232 21.56 11.09 -8.86
N ASN A 233 20.91 11.73 -7.89
CA ASN A 233 19.53 12.14 -8.02
C ASN A 233 19.42 13.66 -7.85
N LEU A 234 19.16 14.32 -8.98
CA LEU A 234 18.58 15.65 -8.96
C LEU A 234 17.08 15.51 -8.73
N GLN A 235 16.59 15.97 -7.58
CA GLN A 235 15.17 15.96 -7.32
C GLN A 235 14.40 16.74 -8.39
N GLN A 236 13.26 16.20 -8.78
CA GLN A 236 12.32 16.84 -9.70
C GLN A 236 10.96 16.97 -9.01
N TYR A 237 10.13 17.89 -9.50
CA TYR A 237 8.74 17.96 -9.04
C TYR A 237 8.01 16.71 -9.55
N VAL A 238 7.70 15.79 -8.64
CA VAL A 238 6.95 14.58 -8.98
C VAL A 238 5.53 14.96 -9.32
N GLY A 239 5.15 14.71 -10.58
CA GLY A 239 3.76 14.80 -11.01
C GLY A 239 3.12 16.20 -10.95
N PRO A 240 3.72 17.25 -11.55
CA PRO A 240 3.18 18.61 -11.50
C PRO A 240 1.79 18.73 -12.17
N HIS A 241 1.44 17.82 -13.08
CA HIS A 241 0.13 17.76 -13.72
C HIS A 241 -0.96 17.15 -12.83
N TRP A 242 -0.63 16.51 -11.71
CA TRP A 242 -1.62 15.75 -10.93
C TRP A 242 -2.76 16.60 -10.35
N GLY A 243 -2.54 17.91 -10.15
CA GLY A 243 -3.62 18.82 -9.75
C GLY A 243 -4.77 18.90 -10.76
N SER A 244 -4.55 18.50 -12.02
CA SER A 244 -5.56 18.43 -13.07
C SER A 244 -6.13 17.03 -13.30
N VAL A 245 -5.79 16.04 -12.47
CA VAL A 245 -6.36 14.68 -12.54
C VAL A 245 -7.79 14.62 -12.01
N GLU A 246 -8.68 13.97 -12.75
CA GLU A 246 -10.08 13.79 -12.37
C GLU A 246 -10.20 13.11 -11.00
N THR A 247 -11.00 13.71 -10.14
CA THR A 247 -11.19 13.30 -8.75
C THR A 247 -12.16 12.14 -8.66
N PHE A 248 -11.94 11.23 -7.71
CA PHE A 248 -12.82 10.06 -7.54
C PHE A 248 -14.14 10.37 -6.83
N ALA A 249 -14.13 11.20 -5.78
CA ALA A 249 -15.29 11.41 -4.90
C ALA A 249 -15.53 12.85 -4.44
N MET A 250 -14.51 13.72 -4.49
CA MET A 250 -14.60 15.14 -4.15
C MET A 250 -14.51 15.98 -5.42
N GLY A 251 -15.60 16.62 -5.82
CA GLY A 251 -15.62 17.47 -7.00
C GLY A 251 -14.72 18.69 -6.82
N ARG A 252 -14.17 19.22 -7.92
CA ARG A 252 -13.35 20.44 -7.86
C ARG A 252 -14.15 21.69 -7.51
N ASP A 253 -15.44 21.67 -7.79
CA ASP A 253 -16.43 22.73 -7.62
C ASP A 253 -17.70 22.21 -6.93
N GLY A 254 -17.63 21.04 -6.30
CA GLY A 254 -18.78 20.36 -5.70
C GLY A 254 -19.75 19.71 -6.71
N THR A 255 -19.41 19.62 -8.00
CA THR A 255 -20.28 18.96 -8.99
C THR A 255 -20.30 17.43 -8.89
N SER A 256 -19.27 16.82 -8.31
CA SER A 256 -19.18 15.38 -8.05
C SER A 256 -18.99 15.12 -6.55
N GLY A 257 -20.10 14.95 -5.83
CA GLY A 257 -20.11 14.62 -4.39
C GLY A 257 -20.49 15.79 -3.48
N PRO A 258 -20.77 15.53 -2.19
CA PRO A 258 -21.29 16.54 -1.25
C PRO A 258 -20.24 17.56 -0.79
N HIS A 259 -18.96 17.36 -1.14
CA HIS A 259 -17.84 18.18 -0.67
C HIS A 259 -16.93 18.57 -1.84
N SER A 260 -16.52 19.83 -1.87
CA SER A 260 -15.54 20.35 -2.82
C SER A 260 -14.12 20.19 -2.27
N TRP A 261 -13.13 20.00 -3.13
CA TRP A 261 -11.70 20.13 -2.74
C TRP A 261 -11.43 21.45 -2.00
N SER A 262 -12.08 22.54 -2.45
CA SER A 262 -11.91 23.87 -1.84
C SER A 262 -12.38 23.93 -0.38
N ASP A 263 -13.24 23.01 0.06
CA ASP A 263 -13.76 23.00 1.45
C ASP A 263 -12.68 22.62 2.46
N ILE A 264 -11.60 21.98 2.00
CA ILE A 264 -10.47 21.52 2.82
C ILE A 264 -9.14 22.17 2.42
N ASP A 265 -9.14 23.10 1.46
CA ASP A 265 -7.93 23.81 1.03
C ASP A 265 -7.49 24.78 2.15
N PRO A 266 -6.31 24.59 2.77
CA PRO A 266 -5.83 25.49 3.82
C PRO A 266 -5.44 26.88 3.28
N GLY A 267 -5.45 27.06 1.96
CA GLY A 267 -5.04 28.29 1.28
C GLY A 267 -3.53 28.38 1.08
N ALA A 268 -3.07 29.56 0.64
CA ALA A 268 -1.66 29.79 0.36
C ALA A 268 -0.79 29.70 1.63
N PRO A 269 0.42 29.12 1.55
CA PRO A 269 1.32 29.02 2.71
C PRO A 269 1.85 30.40 3.13
N PRO A 270 2.25 30.57 4.40
CA PRO A 270 2.93 31.78 4.86
C PRO A 270 4.27 31.98 4.14
N GLN A 271 4.62 33.24 3.85
CA GLN A 271 5.79 33.60 3.05
C GLN A 271 6.83 34.37 3.86
N LEU A 272 8.11 34.04 3.68
CA LEU A 272 9.23 34.84 4.18
C LEU A 272 9.23 36.22 3.52
N GLY A 273 9.20 37.27 4.33
CA GLY A 273 9.11 38.66 3.88
C GLY A 273 7.75 39.05 3.27
N GLY A 274 6.74 38.19 3.38
CA GLY A 274 5.42 38.38 2.76
C GLY A 274 4.26 38.18 3.74
N VAL A 275 3.10 37.83 3.18
CA VAL A 275 1.90 37.51 3.97
C VAL A 275 2.20 36.30 4.86
N GLY A 276 2.02 36.46 6.17
CA GLY A 276 2.29 35.40 7.14
C GLY A 276 3.76 35.22 7.54
N ASP A 277 4.66 36.19 7.28
CA ASP A 277 6.10 36.09 7.64
C ASP A 277 6.35 35.67 9.10
N ALA A 278 5.58 36.19 10.05
CA ALA A 278 5.69 35.79 11.46
C ALA A 278 5.41 34.29 11.65
N ALA A 279 4.39 33.75 10.98
CA ALA A 279 4.07 32.33 11.00
C ALA A 279 5.14 31.50 10.28
N TYR A 280 5.66 31.95 9.13
CA TYR A 280 6.78 31.31 8.45
C TYR A 280 7.98 31.15 9.40
N ARG A 281 8.39 32.24 10.07
CA ARG A 281 9.53 32.22 11.00
C ARG A 281 9.27 31.35 12.23
N ALA A 282 8.06 31.38 12.76
CA ALA A 282 7.67 30.53 13.88
C ALA A 282 7.72 29.04 13.50
N ASN A 283 7.18 28.67 12.33
CA ASN A 283 7.20 27.30 11.82
C ASN A 283 8.63 26.81 11.56
N THR A 284 9.50 27.65 10.97
CA THR A 284 10.91 27.31 10.76
C THR A 284 11.65 27.09 12.08
N ARG A 285 11.39 27.93 13.09
CA ARG A 285 11.94 27.72 14.44
C ARG A 285 11.45 26.40 15.04
N GLN A 286 10.16 26.10 14.91
CA GLN A 286 9.58 24.87 15.43
C GLN A 286 10.21 23.61 14.81
N LEU A 287 10.53 23.65 13.51
CA LEU A 287 11.27 22.57 12.85
C LEU A 287 12.65 22.34 13.48
N ILE A 288 13.40 23.42 13.76
CA ILE A 288 14.71 23.34 14.42
C ILE A 288 14.56 22.77 15.84
N GLU A 289 13.54 23.22 16.58
CA GLU A 289 13.23 22.71 17.92
C GLU A 289 12.90 21.22 17.89
N PHE A 290 12.06 20.76 16.96
CA PHE A 290 11.77 19.33 16.80
C PHE A 290 13.01 18.53 16.39
N SER A 291 13.84 19.04 15.49
CA SER A 291 15.10 18.41 15.11
C SER A 291 16.04 18.21 16.31
N SER A 292 16.13 19.22 17.20
CA SER A 292 16.94 19.12 18.41
C SER A 292 16.46 18.05 19.41
N LYS A 293 15.20 17.62 19.31
CA LYS A 293 14.65 16.53 20.15
C LYS A 293 14.97 15.13 19.62
N LEU A 294 15.70 15.02 18.51
CA LEU A 294 16.11 13.73 17.95
C LEU A 294 17.48 13.24 18.47
N ASP A 295 18.23 14.06 19.23
CA ASP A 295 19.48 13.65 19.88
C ASP A 295 19.20 12.96 21.23
N PRO A 296 19.48 11.65 21.39
CA PRO A 296 19.24 10.95 22.66
C PRO A 296 20.28 11.26 23.76
N THR A 297 21.27 12.10 23.47
CA THR A 297 22.39 12.42 24.37
C THR A 297 22.34 13.84 24.94
N HIS A 298 21.60 14.76 24.33
CA HIS A 298 21.52 16.16 24.77
C HIS A 298 20.11 16.75 24.64
N GLY A 299 19.87 17.85 25.35
CA GLY A 299 18.67 18.67 25.23
C GLY A 299 17.37 17.90 25.46
N GLY A 300 16.30 18.35 24.82
CA GLY A 300 14.96 17.75 24.95
C GLY A 300 14.85 16.32 24.42
N GLY A 301 15.83 15.81 23.65
CA GLY A 301 15.84 14.43 23.19
C GLY A 301 16.29 13.42 24.25
N ALA A 302 17.12 13.85 25.21
CA ALA A 302 17.56 13.01 26.33
C ALA A 302 16.56 12.98 27.50
N GLU A 303 15.51 13.82 27.48
CA GLU A 303 14.46 13.84 28.48
C GLU A 303 13.69 12.51 28.51
N MET A 304 13.34 12.07 29.73
CA MET A 304 12.54 10.86 29.93
C MET A 304 11.05 11.22 29.87
N VAL A 305 10.31 10.50 29.04
CA VAL A 305 8.86 10.62 28.87
C VAL A 305 8.17 9.29 29.18
N ASN A 306 7.04 9.35 29.88
CA ASN A 306 6.23 8.16 30.18
C ASN A 306 5.28 7.89 29.01
N LEU A 307 5.49 6.78 28.33
CA LEU A 307 4.67 6.34 27.20
C LEU A 307 3.72 5.19 27.56
N SER A 308 3.50 4.93 28.84
CA SER A 308 2.47 3.97 29.26
C SER A 308 1.10 4.42 28.75
N PRO A 309 0.15 3.50 28.49
CA PRO A 309 -1.22 3.88 28.16
C PRO A 309 -1.90 4.71 29.26
N GLY A 310 -1.37 4.70 30.48
CA GLY A 310 -1.82 5.56 31.59
C GLY A 310 -1.44 7.03 31.44
N ALA A 311 -0.42 7.35 30.63
CA ALA A 311 0.08 8.71 30.42
C ALA A 311 0.01 9.18 28.95
N ASN A 312 0.00 8.26 27.98
CA ASN A 312 0.07 8.55 26.56
C ASN A 312 -1.14 8.00 25.78
N GLY A 313 -1.67 8.78 24.85
CA GLY A 313 -2.91 8.46 24.13
C GLY A 313 -4.16 9.06 24.80
N ASN A 314 -5.34 8.50 24.48
CA ASN A 314 -6.65 9.05 24.87
C ASN A 314 -6.77 10.55 24.56
N ARG A 315 -6.49 10.91 23.29
CA ARG A 315 -6.46 12.31 22.86
C ARG A 315 -7.87 12.74 22.44
N PRO A 316 -8.35 13.90 22.91
CA PRO A 316 -9.50 14.54 22.28
C PRO A 316 -9.27 14.69 20.78
N LEU A 317 -10.33 14.49 19.99
CA LEU A 317 -10.25 14.60 18.53
C LEU A 317 -9.71 15.98 18.13
N GLY A 318 -8.75 15.98 17.21
CA GLY A 318 -8.08 17.20 16.72
C GLY A 318 -7.00 17.76 17.64
N THR A 319 -6.62 17.07 18.72
CA THR A 319 -5.58 17.52 19.65
C THR A 319 -4.40 16.55 19.75
N HIS A 320 -3.28 17.03 20.27
CA HIS A 320 -2.12 16.21 20.63
C HIS A 320 -1.99 16.00 22.15
N ASP A 321 -3.05 16.33 22.90
CA ASP A 321 -3.05 16.34 24.35
C ASP A 321 -3.27 14.94 24.90
N ASN A 322 -2.21 14.35 25.47
CA ASN A 322 -2.29 13.01 26.05
C ASN A 322 -3.00 13.04 27.41
N GLN A 323 -4.15 12.36 27.50
CA GLN A 323 -4.86 12.19 28.77
C GLN A 323 -4.57 10.83 29.42
N GLY A 324 -4.18 9.83 28.62
CA GLY A 324 -4.02 8.45 29.06
C GLY A 324 -5.32 7.80 29.55
N TYR A 325 -5.22 6.53 29.93
CA TYR A 325 -6.31 5.75 30.52
C TYR A 325 -5.95 5.34 31.95
N ALA A 326 -6.76 5.75 32.93
CA ALA A 326 -6.47 5.48 34.35
C ALA A 326 -6.43 3.99 34.70
N VAL A 327 -7.15 3.14 33.97
CA VAL A 327 -7.31 1.70 34.27
C VAL A 327 -7.16 0.88 33.00
N ASN A 328 -6.46 -0.24 33.11
CA ASN A 328 -6.40 -1.25 32.07
C ASN A 328 -7.69 -2.09 32.06
N PRO A 329 -8.47 -2.11 30.96
CA PRO A 329 -9.76 -2.79 30.91
C PRO A 329 -9.66 -4.32 31.01
N SER A 330 -8.50 -4.93 30.73
CA SER A 330 -8.35 -6.39 30.84
C SER A 330 -7.95 -6.86 32.23
N THR A 331 -7.30 -6.02 33.03
CA THR A 331 -6.80 -6.38 34.37
C THR A 331 -7.51 -5.65 35.51
N GLY A 332 -8.20 -4.54 35.23
CA GLY A 332 -8.82 -3.67 36.24
C GLY A 332 -7.81 -2.89 37.09
N GLN A 333 -6.52 -2.92 36.76
CA GLN A 333 -5.45 -2.23 37.49
C GLN A 333 -4.90 -1.03 36.71
N PRO A 334 -4.24 -0.06 37.36
CA PRO A 334 -3.52 1.00 36.66
C PRO A 334 -2.43 0.44 35.72
N TYR A 335 -2.13 1.15 34.64
CA TYR A 335 -0.99 0.83 33.80
C TYR A 335 0.32 1.11 34.55
N ALA A 336 1.28 0.19 34.44
CA ALA A 336 2.64 0.46 34.90
C ALA A 336 3.29 1.53 34.00
N ASP A 337 4.11 2.38 34.61
CA ASP A 337 4.89 3.38 33.89
C ASP A 337 5.82 2.73 32.85
N ASN A 338 6.03 3.44 31.74
CA ASN A 338 7.00 3.06 30.71
C ASN A 338 7.81 4.29 30.31
N TRP A 339 8.91 4.51 31.01
CA TRP A 339 9.79 5.65 30.79
C TRP A 339 10.80 5.35 29.69
N VAL A 340 10.81 6.18 28.65
CA VAL A 340 11.80 6.12 27.55
C VAL A 340 12.33 7.52 27.25
N LYS A 341 13.42 7.61 26.49
CA LYS A 341 13.89 8.91 26.00
C LYS A 341 12.97 9.46 24.92
N GLN A 342 12.74 10.77 24.93
CA GLN A 342 11.96 11.47 23.92
C GLN A 342 12.52 11.25 22.51
N ALA A 343 13.85 11.26 22.35
CA ALA A 343 14.50 11.02 21.06
C ALA A 343 14.25 9.60 20.53
N ASP A 344 14.33 8.58 21.39
CA ASP A 344 14.12 7.19 20.97
C ASP A 344 12.70 6.99 20.46
N TYR A 345 11.71 7.54 21.18
CA TYR A 345 10.32 7.52 20.73
C TYR A 345 10.10 8.32 19.45
N GLY A 346 10.62 9.56 19.38
CA GLY A 346 10.46 10.43 18.23
C GLY A 346 11.06 9.85 16.95
N ARG A 347 12.24 9.23 17.05
CA ARG A 347 12.91 8.56 15.92
C ARG A 347 12.13 7.33 15.46
N VAL A 348 11.67 6.48 16.39
CA VAL A 348 10.83 5.33 16.05
C VAL A 348 9.55 5.81 15.37
N LEU A 349 8.90 6.87 15.85
CA LEU A 349 7.69 7.41 15.25
C LEU A 349 7.95 7.97 13.83
N ALA A 350 9.03 8.72 13.65
CA ALA A 350 9.43 9.26 12.36
C ALA A 350 9.73 8.15 11.34
N GLU A 351 10.48 7.12 11.76
CA GLU A 351 10.75 5.94 10.94
C GLU A 351 9.53 5.04 10.78
N TYR A 352 8.55 5.11 11.69
CA TYR A 352 7.38 4.24 11.64
C TYR A 352 6.54 4.49 10.41
N TRP A 353 6.32 5.79 10.15
CA TRP A 353 5.50 6.32 9.07
C TRP A 353 6.31 6.64 7.82
N ALA A 354 7.63 6.77 7.91
CA ALA A 354 8.47 6.71 6.72
C ALA A 354 8.38 5.28 6.16
N ASP A 355 7.71 5.08 5.01
CA ASP A 355 7.76 3.76 4.37
C ASP A 355 9.25 3.44 4.15
N GLY A 356 9.78 2.39 4.77
CA GLY A 356 11.15 1.93 4.53
C GLY A 356 11.14 0.77 3.53
N PRO A 357 12.32 0.26 3.13
CA PRO A 357 12.46 -0.87 2.20
C PRO A 357 11.75 -2.15 2.66
N HIS A 358 11.42 -2.24 3.95
CA HIS A 358 10.75 -3.39 4.57
C HIS A 358 9.33 -3.08 5.08
N ARG A 359 8.78 -1.87 4.88
CA ARG A 359 7.44 -1.50 5.35
C ARG A 359 6.36 -1.67 4.27
N LYS A 360 5.14 -2.02 4.72
CA LYS A 360 3.93 -1.98 3.88
C LYS A 360 3.65 -0.51 3.59
N ARG A 361 3.71 -0.11 2.32
CA ARG A 361 3.46 1.27 1.89
C ARG A 361 2.19 1.89 2.44
N LEU A 362 2.25 3.18 2.69
CA LEU A 362 1.13 4.10 2.65
C LEU A 362 0.54 4.11 1.24
N PRO A 363 -0.71 3.63 1.16
CA PRO A 363 -1.86 4.53 1.24
C PRO A 363 -2.78 4.22 2.42
N ALA A 364 -2.32 3.42 3.39
CA ALA A 364 -3.20 2.79 4.37
C ALA A 364 -3.59 3.64 5.59
N THR A 365 -3.04 4.84 5.82
CA THR A 365 -3.51 5.74 6.90
C THR A 365 -3.21 7.20 6.56
N GLY A 366 -4.11 7.85 5.83
CA GLY A 366 -4.34 9.28 5.99
C GLY A 366 -5.37 9.44 7.11
N THR A 367 -4.97 10.03 8.23
CA THR A 367 -5.87 10.68 9.18
C THR A 367 -5.58 12.15 9.16
#